data_AF-A0A4Q3EP42-F1
#
_entry.id   AF-A0A4Q3EP42-F1
#
_cell.length_a   1.000
_cell.length_b   1.000
_cell.length_c   1.000
_cell.angle_alpha   90.00
_cell.angle_beta   90.00
_cell.angle_gamma   90.00
#
_symmetry.space_group_name_H-M   'P 1'
#
loop_
_entity.id
_entity.type
_entity.pdbx_description
1 polymer ?
#
loop_
_entity_poly.entity_id
_entity_poly.type
_entity_poly.pdbx_seq_one_letter_code
_entity_poly.pdbx_strand_id
1 'polypeptide(L)'
;MIKQPIITVKNLVKKYGNFTAVNEVNFEVFEGEIFGLLGPNGAGKTTTLEILETLRDKTSGQVLVDGFSVDTNAADIKKRIGVQLQAAGYYPNLNLTELIELFSGLYGVAVAPMEMLAKVSLTDKAKAKYKELSGGQKQRFSIATTLINNPRIVFLDEPTTGLDPQARRNLWDLIRNIRDQGTTVVITTHYMDEAEVLCDRVAFVDAGEIIGIDTPDHFIDQLVSSGFEREKQV
;
A
#
# COMPACT_ATOMS: atom_id res chain seq x y z
N MET A 1 13.40 16.08 15.33
CA MET A 1 14.10 15.81 14.06
C MET A 1 13.19 16.22 12.91
N ILE A 2 13.70 16.87 11.87
CA ILE A 2 12.91 17.22 10.69
C ILE A 2 12.64 15.92 9.92
N LYS A 3 11.38 15.52 9.79
CA LYS A 3 11.00 14.35 8.98
C LYS A 3 11.30 14.68 7.51
N GLN A 4 12.07 13.84 6.82
CA GLN A 4 12.35 14.00 5.40
C GLN A 4 11.29 13.27 4.55
N PRO A 5 10.71 13.93 3.54
CA PRO A 5 9.76 13.27 2.65
C PRO A 5 10.50 12.26 1.76
N ILE A 6 10.03 11.02 1.75
CA ILE A 6 10.51 9.95 0.86
C ILE A 6 9.63 9.85 -0.40
N ILE A 7 8.39 10.34 -0.35
CA ILE A 7 7.55 10.54 -1.53
C ILE A 7 7.08 11.99 -1.56
N THR A 8 7.12 12.61 -2.73
CA THR A 8 6.57 13.96 -2.96
C THR A 8 5.71 13.95 -4.21
N VAL A 9 4.46 14.36 -4.07
CA VAL A 9 3.47 14.47 -5.14
C VAL A 9 3.04 15.93 -5.25
N LYS A 10 3.20 16.51 -6.44
CA LYS A 10 2.85 17.91 -6.72
C LYS A 10 1.97 18.03 -7.96
N ASN A 11 0.78 18.60 -7.78
CA ASN A 11 -0.22 18.85 -8.82
C ASN A 11 -0.45 17.63 -9.73
N LEU A 12 -0.55 16.45 -9.13
CA LEU A 12 -0.70 15.21 -9.87
C LEU A 12 -2.08 15.15 -10.53
N VAL A 13 -2.09 14.88 -11.82
CA VAL A 13 -3.33 14.71 -12.59
C VAL A 13 -3.28 13.41 -13.38
N LYS A 14 -4.39 12.69 -13.42
CA LYS A 14 -4.63 11.57 -14.34
C LYS A 14 -5.99 11.68 -14.98
N LYS A 15 -6.00 11.75 -16.32
CA LYS A 15 -7.22 11.77 -17.16
C LYS A 15 -7.33 10.52 -18.02
N TYR A 16 -8.57 10.08 -18.23
CA TYR A 16 -9.00 9.02 -19.15
C TYR A 16 -10.08 9.59 -20.07
N GLY A 17 -9.67 10.07 -21.24
CA GLY A 17 -10.56 10.85 -22.11
C GLY A 17 -11.13 12.06 -21.34
N ASN A 18 -12.44 12.08 -21.14
CA ASN A 18 -13.14 13.17 -20.45
C ASN A 18 -13.23 12.99 -18.92
N PHE A 19 -12.83 11.82 -18.40
CA PHE A 19 -12.89 11.54 -16.97
C PHE A 19 -11.55 11.87 -16.29
N THR A 20 -11.57 12.68 -15.24
CA THR A 20 -10.39 12.98 -14.41
C THR A 20 -10.43 12.08 -13.18
N ALA A 21 -9.52 11.10 -13.11
CA ALA A 21 -9.45 10.14 -12.00
C ALA A 21 -8.61 10.65 -10.82
N VAL A 22 -7.64 11.52 -11.10
CA VAL A 22 -6.82 12.22 -10.10
C VAL A 22 -6.73 13.67 -10.56
N ASN A 23 -7.08 14.61 -9.68
CA ASN A 23 -7.24 16.02 -9.98
C ASN A 23 -6.38 16.88 -9.04
N GLU A 24 -5.24 17.35 -9.55
CA GLU A 24 -4.32 18.27 -8.87
C GLU A 24 -3.94 17.85 -7.44
N VAL A 25 -3.70 16.56 -7.25
CA VAL A 25 -3.37 15.98 -5.95
C VAL A 25 -1.97 16.41 -5.50
N ASN A 26 -1.87 16.81 -4.22
CA ASN A 26 -0.64 17.28 -3.58
C ASN A 26 -0.48 16.61 -2.22
N PHE A 27 0.63 15.91 -1.98
CA PHE A 27 0.97 15.35 -0.66
C PHE A 27 2.44 14.94 -0.57
N GLU A 28 2.89 14.71 0.66
CA GLU A 28 4.19 14.16 0.98
C GLU A 28 4.02 12.97 1.92
N VAL A 29 4.84 11.94 1.74
CA VAL A 29 4.99 10.80 2.67
C VAL A 29 6.37 10.87 3.29
N PHE A 30 6.44 10.79 4.61
CA PHE A 30 7.68 10.85 5.37
C PHE A 30 8.27 9.47 5.63
N GLU A 31 9.59 9.40 5.68
CA GLU A 31 10.30 8.15 5.95
C GLU A 31 9.86 7.53 7.29
N GLY A 32 9.55 6.22 7.26
CA GLY A 32 9.20 5.43 8.42
C GLY A 32 7.77 5.65 8.95
N GLU A 33 6.89 6.31 8.19
CA GLU A 33 5.47 6.40 8.54
C GLU A 33 4.60 5.38 7.76
N ILE A 34 3.43 5.09 8.31
CA ILE A 34 2.32 4.47 7.58
C ILE A 34 1.40 5.60 7.11
N PHE A 35 1.33 5.82 5.80
CA PHE A 35 0.50 6.83 5.19
C PHE A 35 -0.70 6.21 4.47
N GLY A 36 -1.91 6.63 4.86
CA GLY A 36 -3.15 6.14 4.26
C GLY A 36 -3.68 7.04 3.15
N LEU A 37 -4.09 6.46 2.04
CA LEU A 37 -5.06 7.05 1.12
C LEU A 37 -6.44 6.47 1.48
N LEU A 38 -7.29 7.27 2.12
CA LEU A 38 -8.61 6.84 2.60
C LEU A 38 -9.71 7.50 1.78
N GLY A 39 -10.68 6.71 1.30
CA GLY A 39 -11.80 7.24 0.52
C GLY A 39 -12.67 6.16 -0.10
N PRO A 40 -13.82 6.50 -0.70
CA PRO A 40 -14.69 5.52 -1.33
C PRO A 40 -14.06 4.89 -2.59
N ASN A 41 -14.70 3.83 -3.09
CA ASN A 41 -14.29 3.21 -4.34
C ASN A 41 -14.48 4.20 -5.51
N GLY A 42 -13.50 4.25 -6.41
CA GLY A 42 -13.51 5.21 -7.51
C GLY A 42 -12.99 6.62 -7.16
N ALA A 43 -12.60 6.88 -5.90
CA ALA A 43 -12.04 8.17 -5.50
C ALA A 43 -10.66 8.51 -6.10
N GLY A 44 -10.00 7.58 -6.80
CA GLY A 44 -8.67 7.80 -7.40
C GLY A 44 -7.49 7.26 -6.59
N LYS A 45 -7.74 6.55 -5.47
CA LYS A 45 -6.71 5.94 -4.60
C LYS A 45 -5.77 4.99 -5.35
N THR A 46 -6.31 3.92 -5.95
CA THR A 46 -5.53 2.93 -6.71
C THR A 46 -4.83 3.56 -7.91
N THR A 47 -5.48 4.48 -8.62
CA THR A 47 -4.84 5.21 -9.73
C THR A 47 -3.64 6.03 -9.26
N THR A 48 -3.75 6.68 -8.09
CA THR A 48 -2.63 7.41 -7.48
C THR A 48 -1.51 6.44 -7.10
N LEU A 49 -1.85 5.33 -6.42
CA LEU A 49 -0.90 4.30 -6.00
C LEU A 49 -0.12 3.72 -7.19
N GLU A 50 -0.81 3.29 -8.25
CA GLU A 50 -0.20 2.73 -9.46
C GLU A 50 0.76 3.71 -10.17
N ILE A 51 0.52 5.02 -10.05
CA ILE A 51 1.45 6.05 -10.56
C ILE A 51 2.72 6.10 -9.71
N LEU A 52 2.60 6.07 -8.38
CA LEU A 52 3.76 6.01 -7.47
C LEU A 52 4.58 4.73 -7.70
N GLU A 53 3.90 3.64 -8.01
CA GLU A 53 4.50 2.33 -8.31
C GLU A 53 5.12 2.24 -9.70
N THR A 54 4.96 3.27 -10.54
CA THR A 54 5.41 3.31 -11.95
C THR A 54 4.73 2.25 -12.84
N LEU A 55 3.53 1.81 -12.45
CA LEU A 55 2.65 0.91 -13.22
C LEU A 55 1.70 1.68 -14.14
N ARG A 56 1.55 2.99 -13.90
CA ARG A 56 0.66 3.86 -14.67
C ARG A 56 1.29 5.22 -14.90
N ASP A 57 1.20 5.71 -16.14
CA ASP A 57 1.64 7.07 -16.47
C ASP A 57 0.68 8.12 -15.90
N LYS A 58 1.21 9.21 -15.36
CA LYS A 58 0.42 10.42 -15.05
C LYS A 58 0.10 11.23 -16.31
N THR A 59 -0.92 12.08 -16.25
CA THR A 59 -1.20 13.08 -17.30
C THR A 59 -0.37 14.34 -17.10
N SER A 60 -0.25 14.84 -15.87
CA SER A 60 0.61 15.97 -15.52
C SER A 60 0.96 15.96 -14.03
N GLY A 61 1.78 16.93 -13.61
CA GLY A 61 2.31 17.01 -12.25
C GLY A 61 3.71 16.43 -12.12
N GLN A 62 4.24 16.46 -10.90
CA GLN A 62 5.55 15.92 -10.55
C GLN A 62 5.42 14.92 -9.42
N VAL A 63 6.09 13.78 -9.56
CA VAL A 63 6.11 12.73 -8.54
C VAL A 63 7.55 12.26 -8.37
N LEU A 64 8.04 12.35 -7.14
CA LEU A 64 9.33 11.81 -6.72
C LEU A 64 9.10 10.69 -5.71
N VAL A 65 9.79 9.58 -5.90
CA VAL A 65 9.79 8.41 -5.01
C VAL A 65 11.24 8.06 -4.68
N ASP A 66 11.58 8.15 -3.40
CA ASP A 66 12.95 8.02 -2.87
C ASP A 66 13.98 8.88 -3.62
N GLY A 67 13.59 10.12 -3.97
CA GLY A 67 14.41 11.06 -4.73
C GLY A 67 14.45 10.83 -6.24
N PHE A 68 13.78 9.80 -6.76
CA PHE A 68 13.72 9.46 -8.19
C PHE A 68 12.41 9.91 -8.83
N SER A 69 12.47 10.45 -10.04
CA SER A 69 11.25 10.82 -10.79
C SER A 69 10.59 9.60 -11.41
N VAL A 70 9.27 9.48 -11.26
CA VAL A 70 8.49 8.40 -11.90
C VAL A 70 8.57 8.46 -13.43
N ASP A 71 8.84 9.64 -14.01
CA ASP A 71 8.91 9.82 -15.47
C ASP A 71 10.22 9.29 -16.08
N THR A 72 11.32 9.31 -15.32
CA THR A 72 12.67 9.05 -15.86
C THR A 72 13.40 7.89 -15.19
N ASN A 73 12.97 7.46 -14.00
CA ASN A 73 13.73 6.56 -13.14
C ASN A 73 12.92 5.34 -12.67
N ALA A 74 11.97 4.88 -13.47
CA ALA A 74 11.10 3.75 -13.10
C ALA A 74 11.86 2.49 -12.67
N ALA A 75 12.98 2.17 -13.32
CA ALA A 75 13.80 1.01 -12.97
C ALA A 75 14.50 1.16 -11.60
N ASP A 76 14.91 2.36 -11.22
CA ASP A 76 15.53 2.64 -9.92
C ASP A 76 14.48 2.62 -8.81
N ILE A 77 13.28 3.14 -9.08
CA ILE A 77 12.14 3.11 -8.16
C ILE A 77 11.75 1.66 -7.87
N LYS A 78 11.59 0.81 -8.90
CA LYS A 78 11.21 -0.61 -8.75
C LYS A 78 12.18 -1.43 -7.88
N LYS A 79 13.43 -1.01 -7.73
CA LYS A 79 14.41 -1.66 -6.83
C LYS A 79 14.25 -1.23 -5.37
N ARG A 80 13.54 -0.14 -5.10
CA ARG A 80 13.38 0.49 -3.79
C ARG A 80 11.99 0.28 -3.20
N ILE A 81 11.04 -0.15 -4.02
CA ILE A 81 9.64 -0.32 -3.63
C ILE A 81 9.25 -1.80 -3.63
N GLY A 82 8.39 -2.17 -2.69
CA GLY A 82 7.68 -3.44 -2.67
C GLY A 82 6.21 -3.20 -2.99
N VAL A 83 5.66 -3.90 -3.99
CA VAL A 83 4.27 -3.70 -4.43
C VAL A 83 3.47 -4.96 -4.18
N GLN A 84 2.33 -4.83 -3.50
CA GLN A 84 1.41 -5.94 -3.26
C GLN A 84 0.82 -6.44 -4.58
N LEU A 85 1.05 -7.72 -4.89
CA LEU A 85 0.43 -8.34 -6.06
C LEU A 85 -1.01 -8.75 -5.74
N GLN A 86 -1.91 -8.52 -6.69
CA GLN A 86 -3.24 -9.11 -6.65
C GLN A 86 -3.18 -10.63 -6.79
N ALA A 87 -4.24 -11.34 -6.38
CA ALA A 87 -4.27 -12.80 -6.37
C ALA A 87 -3.95 -13.45 -7.73
N ALA A 88 -4.26 -12.77 -8.83
CA ALA A 88 -3.93 -13.21 -10.19
C ALA A 88 -2.43 -13.23 -10.50
N GLY A 89 -1.59 -12.57 -9.69
CA GLY A 89 -0.14 -12.54 -9.83
C GLY A 89 0.57 -13.81 -9.35
N TYR A 90 -0.15 -14.79 -8.78
CA TYR A 90 0.44 -15.99 -8.20
C TYR A 90 0.11 -17.26 -8.98
N TYR A 91 1.14 -18.07 -9.24
CA TYR A 91 1.00 -19.36 -9.90
C TYR A 91 0.36 -20.39 -8.93
N PRO A 92 -0.88 -20.84 -9.18
CA PRO A 92 -1.68 -21.55 -8.18
C PRO A 92 -1.13 -22.93 -7.81
N ASN A 93 -0.27 -23.51 -8.65
CA ASN A 93 0.27 -24.85 -8.46
C ASN A 93 1.69 -24.86 -7.87
N LEU A 94 2.36 -23.72 -7.78
CA LEU A 94 3.64 -23.59 -7.10
C LEU A 94 3.41 -23.50 -5.59
N ASN A 95 4.34 -24.05 -4.82
CA ASN A 95 4.38 -23.89 -3.38
C ASN A 95 4.99 -22.53 -2.98
N LEU A 96 4.89 -22.19 -1.70
CA LEU A 96 5.32 -20.87 -1.24
C LEU A 96 6.83 -20.66 -1.35
N THR A 97 7.62 -21.71 -1.13
CA THR A 97 9.09 -21.63 -1.31
C THR A 97 9.48 -21.38 -2.77
N GLU A 98 8.85 -22.12 -3.70
CA GLU A 98 9.05 -21.96 -5.15
C GLU A 98 8.63 -20.56 -5.63
N LEU A 99 7.52 -20.02 -5.10
CA LEU A 99 7.07 -18.68 -5.42
C LEU A 99 8.04 -17.61 -4.92
N ILE A 100 8.57 -17.74 -3.69
CA ILE A 100 9.58 -16.80 -3.18
C ILE A 100 10.84 -16.88 -4.02
N GLU A 101 11.32 -18.08 -4.36
CA GLU A 101 12.49 -18.27 -5.24
C GLU A 101 12.27 -17.64 -6.62
N LEU A 102 11.08 -17.81 -7.22
CA LEU A 102 10.70 -17.19 -8.48
C LEU A 102 10.80 -15.66 -8.42
N PHE A 103 10.16 -15.04 -7.43
CA PHE A 103 10.18 -13.57 -7.29
C PHE A 103 11.59 -13.05 -6.96
N SER A 104 12.35 -13.78 -6.15
CA SER A 104 13.74 -13.44 -5.84
C SER A 104 14.62 -13.46 -7.09
N GLY A 105 14.42 -14.45 -7.96
CA GLY A 105 15.05 -14.52 -9.28
C GLY A 105 14.67 -13.34 -10.18
N LEU A 106 13.40 -12.90 -10.17
CA LEU A 106 12.95 -11.73 -10.94
C LEU A 106 13.58 -10.43 -10.45
N TYR A 107 13.78 -10.28 -9.14
CA TYR A 107 14.47 -9.12 -8.56
C TYR A 107 16.00 -9.22 -8.63
N GLY A 108 16.55 -10.39 -8.97
CA GLY A 108 17.99 -10.63 -8.97
C GLY A 108 18.60 -10.60 -7.56
N VAL A 109 17.82 -10.96 -6.54
CA VAL A 109 18.24 -11.00 -5.13
C VAL A 109 18.17 -12.42 -4.60
N ALA A 110 19.04 -12.75 -3.65
CA ALA A 110 18.98 -14.02 -2.94
C ALA A 110 18.31 -13.79 -1.58
N VAL A 111 17.23 -14.52 -1.30
CA VAL A 111 16.57 -14.54 0.01
C VAL A 111 16.37 -15.99 0.44
N ALA A 112 16.39 -16.24 1.74
CA ALA A 112 16.02 -17.54 2.28
C ALA A 112 14.47 -17.63 2.36
N PRO A 113 13.81 -18.54 1.62
CA PRO A 113 12.34 -18.60 1.62
C PRO A 113 11.74 -18.79 3.02
N MET A 114 12.40 -19.56 3.88
CA MET A 114 11.95 -19.79 5.25
C MET A 114 11.99 -18.52 6.12
N GLU A 115 12.98 -17.65 5.92
CA GLU A 115 13.06 -16.38 6.64
C GLU A 115 11.93 -15.44 6.20
N MET A 116 11.64 -15.39 4.89
CA MET A 116 10.54 -14.59 4.35
C MET A 116 9.18 -15.09 4.86
N LEU A 117 8.97 -16.40 4.91
CA LEU A 117 7.74 -16.99 5.47
C LEU A 117 7.62 -16.78 6.98
N ALA A 118 8.74 -16.72 7.71
CA ALA A 118 8.75 -16.44 9.13
C ALA A 118 8.25 -15.02 9.44
N LYS A 119 8.62 -14.03 8.60
CA LYS A 119 8.14 -12.64 8.74
C LYS A 119 6.62 -12.53 8.72
N VAL A 120 5.92 -13.48 8.09
CA VAL A 120 4.45 -13.45 7.92
C VAL A 120 3.73 -14.64 8.55
N SER A 121 4.41 -15.40 9.43
CA SER A 121 3.87 -16.56 10.13
C SER A 121 3.26 -17.62 9.20
N LEU A 122 4.01 -18.02 8.15
CA LEU A 122 3.62 -19.03 7.16
C LEU A 122 4.66 -20.16 6.98
N THR A 123 5.58 -20.34 7.92
CA THR A 123 6.62 -21.38 7.84
C THR A 123 6.05 -22.80 7.77
N ASP A 124 4.94 -23.07 8.49
CA ASP A 124 4.21 -24.33 8.45
C ASP A 124 3.52 -24.60 7.10
N LYS A 125 3.40 -23.58 6.24
CA LYS A 125 2.81 -23.63 4.91
C LYS A 125 3.83 -23.59 3.78
N ALA A 126 5.12 -23.68 4.07
CA ALA A 126 6.19 -23.57 3.07
C ALA A 126 5.97 -24.45 1.82
N LYS A 127 5.51 -25.69 2.02
CA LYS A 127 5.25 -26.67 0.94
C LYS A 127 3.80 -26.67 0.43
N ALA A 128 2.91 -25.88 1.01
CA ALA A 128 1.54 -25.75 0.54
C ALA A 128 1.51 -24.98 -0.79
N LYS A 129 0.63 -25.38 -1.69
CA LYS A 129 0.42 -24.64 -2.95
C LYS A 129 -0.35 -23.37 -2.67
N TYR A 130 -0.11 -22.32 -3.46
CA TYR A 130 -0.83 -21.04 -3.27
C TYR A 130 -2.35 -21.19 -3.30
N LYS A 131 -2.89 -22.08 -4.13
CA LYS A 131 -4.34 -22.35 -4.20
C LYS A 131 -4.94 -22.96 -2.93
N GLU A 132 -4.12 -23.61 -2.10
CA GLU A 132 -4.53 -24.29 -0.86
C GLU A 132 -4.60 -23.32 0.33
N LEU A 133 -4.09 -22.09 0.18
CA LEU A 133 -4.13 -21.07 1.22
C LEU A 133 -5.54 -20.49 1.41
N SER A 134 -5.89 -20.21 2.67
CA SER A 134 -7.06 -19.38 3.01
C SER A 134 -6.87 -17.94 2.55
N GLY A 135 -7.95 -17.14 2.51
CA GLY A 135 -7.87 -15.73 2.13
C GLY A 135 -6.86 -14.93 2.96
N GLY A 136 -6.90 -15.07 4.29
CA GLY A 136 -5.92 -14.43 5.19
C GLY A 136 -4.49 -14.91 4.98
N GLN A 137 -4.28 -16.20 4.69
CA GLN A 137 -2.95 -16.72 4.37
C GLN A 137 -2.42 -16.16 3.05
N LYS A 138 -3.29 -16.03 2.03
CA LYS A 138 -2.92 -15.40 0.75
C LYS A 138 -2.53 -13.94 0.94
N GLN A 139 -3.25 -13.18 1.75
CA GLN A 139 -2.89 -11.78 2.02
C GLN A 139 -1.55 -11.66 2.75
N ARG A 140 -1.32 -12.48 3.79
CA ARG A 140 0.00 -12.52 4.47
C ARG A 140 1.13 -12.93 3.53
N PHE A 141 0.90 -13.91 2.65
CA PHE A 141 1.88 -14.28 1.64
C PHE A 141 2.13 -13.14 0.66
N SER A 142 1.09 -12.38 0.28
CA SER A 142 1.25 -11.23 -0.60
C SER A 142 2.06 -10.10 0.04
N ILE A 143 1.95 -9.90 1.35
CA ILE A 143 2.86 -9.00 2.07
C ILE A 143 4.30 -9.54 2.09
N ALA A 144 4.51 -10.84 2.23
CA ALA A 144 5.87 -11.40 2.21
C ALA A 144 6.60 -11.10 0.89
N THR A 145 5.88 -11.11 -0.23
CA THR A 145 6.48 -10.93 -1.56
C THR A 145 6.86 -9.47 -1.81
N THR A 146 6.19 -8.50 -1.18
CA THR A 146 6.60 -7.08 -1.25
C THR A 146 7.95 -6.85 -0.59
N LEU A 147 8.35 -7.69 0.38
CA LEU A 147 9.58 -7.52 1.16
C LEU A 147 10.81 -8.18 0.52
N ILE A 148 10.67 -8.90 -0.59
CA ILE A 148 11.74 -9.74 -1.19
C ILE A 148 12.96 -8.92 -1.59
N ASN A 149 12.77 -7.75 -2.19
CA ASN A 149 13.85 -6.87 -2.63
C ASN A 149 14.38 -5.95 -1.52
N ASN A 150 14.01 -6.18 -0.25
CA ASN A 150 14.35 -5.33 0.89
C ASN A 150 14.03 -3.83 0.62
N PRO A 151 12.75 -3.51 0.36
CA PRO A 151 12.36 -2.18 -0.10
C PRO A 151 12.44 -1.13 1.02
N ARG A 152 12.59 0.13 0.63
CA ARG A 152 12.42 1.29 1.54
C ARG A 152 10.97 1.71 1.69
N ILE A 153 10.14 1.42 0.69
CA ILE A 153 8.71 1.75 0.67
C ILE A 153 7.91 0.51 0.27
N VAL A 154 6.84 0.21 0.99
CA VAL A 154 5.87 -0.83 0.61
C VAL A 154 4.53 -0.19 0.28
N PHE A 155 3.97 -0.54 -0.87
CA PHE A 155 2.63 -0.14 -1.31
C PHE A 155 1.66 -1.32 -1.14
N LEU A 156 0.57 -1.08 -0.42
CA LEU A 156 -0.49 -2.06 -0.15
C LEU A 156 -1.83 -1.50 -0.62
N ASP A 157 -2.41 -2.10 -1.66
CA ASP A 157 -3.72 -1.71 -2.19
C ASP A 157 -4.82 -2.53 -1.51
N GLU A 158 -5.62 -1.90 -0.65
CA GLU A 158 -6.72 -2.50 0.12
C GLU A 158 -6.36 -3.84 0.78
N PRO A 159 -5.32 -3.89 1.64
CA PRO A 159 -4.70 -5.14 2.10
C PRO A 159 -5.65 -6.05 2.90
N THR A 160 -6.67 -5.48 3.54
CA THR A 160 -7.62 -6.23 4.38
C THR A 160 -8.96 -6.55 3.73
N THR A 161 -9.17 -6.19 2.46
CA THR A 161 -10.43 -6.44 1.77
C THR A 161 -10.76 -7.95 1.74
N GLY A 162 -11.99 -8.28 2.16
CA GLY A 162 -12.51 -9.65 2.18
C GLY A 162 -12.01 -10.54 3.33
N LEU A 163 -11.31 -9.98 4.32
CA LEU A 163 -10.85 -10.72 5.49
C LEU A 163 -11.85 -10.64 6.65
N ASP A 164 -11.93 -11.72 7.43
CA ASP A 164 -12.64 -11.72 8.71
C ASP A 164 -11.95 -10.80 9.75
N PRO A 165 -12.65 -10.36 10.81
CA PRO A 165 -12.09 -9.41 11.78
C PRO A 165 -10.78 -9.85 12.46
N GLN A 166 -10.60 -11.15 12.70
CA GLN A 166 -9.37 -11.64 13.34
C GLN A 166 -8.20 -11.61 12.35
N ALA A 167 -8.44 -12.01 11.10
CA ALA A 167 -7.44 -11.93 10.04
C ALA A 167 -7.02 -10.47 9.75
N ARG A 168 -7.95 -9.50 9.79
CA ARG A 168 -7.63 -8.07 9.65
C ARG A 168 -6.64 -7.61 10.72
N ARG A 169 -6.93 -7.86 12.00
CA ARG A 169 -6.05 -7.48 13.12
C ARG A 169 -4.65 -8.07 13.00
N ASN A 170 -4.57 -9.37 12.66
CA ASN A 170 -3.28 -10.03 12.46
C ASN A 170 -2.47 -9.39 11.31
N LEU A 171 -3.15 -8.93 10.25
CA LEU A 171 -2.50 -8.23 9.14
C LEU A 171 -2.05 -6.83 9.56
N TRP A 172 -2.85 -6.13 10.36
CA TRP A 172 -2.48 -4.83 10.90
C TRP A 172 -1.22 -4.89 11.76
N ASP A 173 -1.11 -5.89 12.64
CA ASP A 173 0.08 -6.13 13.44
C ASP A 173 1.31 -6.37 12.56
N LEU A 174 1.15 -7.14 11.48
CA LEU A 174 2.22 -7.37 10.51
C LEU A 174 2.65 -6.06 9.82
N ILE A 175 1.72 -5.22 9.38
CA ILE A 175 2.02 -3.93 8.73
C ILE A 175 2.75 -2.98 9.69
N ARG A 176 2.32 -2.92 10.95
CA ARG A 176 3.02 -2.11 11.98
C ARG A 176 4.43 -2.61 12.22
N ASN A 177 4.63 -3.93 12.32
CA ASN A 177 5.96 -4.53 12.47
C ASN A 177 6.88 -4.21 11.28
N ILE A 178 6.35 -4.14 10.05
CA ILE A 178 7.10 -3.74 8.86
C ILE A 178 7.56 -2.28 8.98
N ARG A 179 6.67 -1.38 9.42
CA ARG A 179 7.04 0.02 9.69
C ARG A 179 8.10 0.11 10.78
N ASP A 180 7.92 -0.59 11.88
CA ASP A 180 8.82 -0.53 13.04
C ASP A 180 10.24 -1.03 12.72
N GLN A 181 10.40 -1.80 11.64
CA GLN A 181 11.70 -2.19 11.07
C GLN A 181 12.35 -1.11 10.19
N GLY A 182 11.71 0.06 10.04
CA GLY A 182 12.22 1.22 9.30
C GLY A 182 11.65 1.38 7.89
N THR A 183 10.74 0.51 7.46
CA THR A 183 10.12 0.59 6.13
C THR A 183 9.00 1.62 6.12
N THR A 184 8.93 2.46 5.09
CA THR A 184 7.77 3.35 4.89
C THR A 184 6.63 2.55 4.27
N VAL A 185 5.39 2.72 4.73
CA VAL A 185 4.24 1.99 4.17
C VAL A 185 3.22 2.98 3.64
N VAL A 186 2.75 2.77 2.42
CA VAL A 186 1.61 3.49 1.84
C VAL A 186 0.49 2.50 1.64
N ILE A 187 -0.67 2.77 2.23
CA ILE A 187 -1.84 1.90 2.10
C ILE A 187 -3.00 2.65 1.44
N THR A 188 -3.78 1.97 0.63
CA THR A 188 -5.12 2.44 0.26
C THR A 188 -6.15 1.69 1.09
N THR A 189 -7.20 2.39 1.49
CA THR A 189 -8.32 1.76 2.19
C THR A 189 -9.60 2.58 2.03
N HIS A 190 -10.75 1.96 2.21
CA HIS A 190 -12.04 2.61 2.41
C HIS A 190 -12.57 2.37 3.83
N TYR A 191 -11.76 1.74 4.69
CA TYR A 191 -12.09 1.38 6.06
C TYR A 191 -11.49 2.39 7.03
N MET A 192 -12.33 3.20 7.68
CA MET A 192 -11.87 4.17 8.69
C MET A 192 -11.18 3.48 9.88
N ASP A 193 -11.69 2.34 10.34
CA ASP A 193 -11.11 1.59 11.46
C ASP A 193 -9.67 1.10 11.16
N GLU A 194 -9.39 0.75 9.90
CA GLU A 194 -8.04 0.42 9.46
C GLU A 194 -7.13 1.64 9.48
N ALA A 195 -7.61 2.77 8.96
CA ALA A 195 -6.87 4.01 8.94
C ALA A 195 -6.53 4.49 10.36
N GLU A 196 -7.49 4.46 11.28
CA GLU A 196 -7.30 4.80 12.70
C GLU A 196 -6.25 3.92 13.39
N VAL A 197 -6.26 2.60 13.13
CA VAL A 197 -5.36 1.66 13.81
C VAL A 197 -3.94 1.68 13.24
N LEU A 198 -3.79 1.94 11.94
CA LEU A 198 -2.52 1.80 11.23
C LEU A 198 -1.81 3.11 10.93
N CYS A 199 -2.54 4.11 10.44
CA CYS A 199 -1.93 5.24 9.76
C CYS A 199 -1.46 6.30 10.75
N ASP A 200 -0.21 6.71 10.61
CA ASP A 200 0.29 7.89 11.30
C ASP A 200 -0.37 9.16 10.72
N ARG A 201 -0.64 9.17 9.42
CA ARG A 201 -1.38 10.22 8.71
C ARG A 201 -2.18 9.65 7.55
N VAL A 202 -3.25 10.33 7.19
CA VAL A 202 -4.18 9.92 6.14
C VAL A 202 -4.49 11.11 5.24
N ALA A 203 -4.41 10.91 3.93
CA ALA A 203 -5.05 11.76 2.95
C ALA A 203 -6.46 11.25 2.66
N PHE A 204 -7.44 12.12 2.85
CA PHE A 204 -8.84 11.85 2.52
C PHE A 204 -9.07 12.16 1.05
N VAL A 205 -9.35 11.13 0.27
CA VAL A 205 -9.49 11.20 -1.17
C VAL A 205 -10.96 11.06 -1.54
N ASP A 206 -11.48 12.03 -2.29
CA ASP A 206 -12.83 11.96 -2.87
C ASP A 206 -12.83 12.56 -4.27
N ALA A 207 -13.56 11.93 -5.19
CA ALA A 207 -13.68 12.38 -6.58
C ALA A 207 -12.35 12.77 -7.29
N GLY A 208 -11.23 12.14 -6.93
CA GLY A 208 -9.91 12.40 -7.49
C GLY A 208 -9.11 13.51 -6.78
N GLU A 209 -9.65 14.14 -5.74
CA GLU A 209 -9.04 15.23 -4.99
C GLU A 209 -8.69 14.81 -3.55
N ILE A 210 -7.72 15.49 -2.94
CA ILE A 210 -7.45 15.38 -1.50
C ILE A 210 -8.23 16.48 -0.77
N ILE A 211 -9.18 16.08 0.07
CA ILE A 211 -9.99 17.00 0.89
C ILE A 211 -9.18 17.51 2.09
N GLY A 212 -8.32 16.66 2.65
CA GLY A 212 -7.50 16.99 3.80
C GLY A 212 -6.46 15.92 4.08
N ILE A 213 -5.40 16.30 4.80
CA ILE A 213 -4.36 15.38 5.26
C ILE A 213 -4.12 15.65 6.73
N ASP A 214 -4.38 14.64 7.56
CA ASP A 214 -4.20 14.77 9.01
C ASP A 214 -3.99 13.40 9.67
N THR A 215 -3.84 13.39 10.99
CA THR A 215 -4.01 12.14 11.75
C THR A 215 -5.49 11.71 11.70
N PRO A 216 -5.79 10.39 11.72
CA PRO A 216 -7.17 9.91 11.73
C PRO A 216 -8.02 10.56 12.84
N ASP A 217 -7.49 10.57 14.07
CA ASP A 217 -8.19 11.13 15.24
C ASP A 217 -8.51 12.61 15.07
N HIS A 218 -7.54 13.42 14.64
CA HIS A 218 -7.74 14.86 14.49
C HIS A 218 -8.71 15.18 13.35
N PHE A 219 -8.70 14.40 12.27
CA PHE A 219 -9.66 14.57 11.19
C PHE A 219 -11.09 14.22 11.62
N ILE A 220 -11.27 13.14 12.40
CA ILE A 220 -12.57 12.78 12.96
C ILE A 220 -13.08 13.90 13.87
N ASP A 221 -12.23 14.45 14.74
CA ASP A 221 -12.57 15.59 15.60
C ASP A 221 -13.02 16.80 14.76
N GLN A 222 -12.33 17.10 13.66
CA GLN A 222 -12.71 18.17 12.73
C GLN A 222 -14.08 17.90 12.09
N LEU A 223 -14.32 16.70 11.58
CA LEU A 223 -15.60 16.34 10.97
C LEU A 223 -16.76 16.49 11.95
N VAL A 224 -16.60 15.95 13.17
CA VAL A 224 -17.59 16.08 14.24
C VAL A 224 -17.82 17.55 14.60
N SER A 225 -16.75 18.34 14.69
CA SER A 225 -16.87 19.78 14.98
C SER A 225 -17.55 20.58 13.87
N SER A 226 -17.45 20.14 12.61
CA SER A 226 -18.14 20.76 11.47
C SER A 226 -19.61 20.38 11.36
N GLY A 227 -20.12 19.54 12.26
CA GLY A 227 -21.51 19.07 12.26
C GLY A 227 -21.76 17.90 11.31
N PHE A 228 -20.73 17.11 10.97
CA PHE A 228 -20.91 15.90 10.17
C PHE A 228 -21.68 14.85 10.98
N GLU A 229 -22.93 14.60 10.60
CA GLU A 229 -23.70 13.46 11.10
C GLU A 229 -23.58 12.30 10.11
N ARG A 230 -23.09 11.16 10.58
CA ARG A 230 -23.05 9.93 9.79
C ARG A 230 -24.48 9.47 9.56
N GLU A 231 -25.03 9.67 8.37
CA GLU A 231 -26.31 9.06 7.99
C GLU A 231 -26.18 7.55 8.17
N LYS A 232 -26.82 7.00 9.22
CA LYS A 232 -26.97 5.56 9.35
C LYS A 232 -27.87 5.12 8.21
N GLN A 233 -27.28 4.48 7.20
CA GLN A 233 -28.05 3.64 6.30
C GLN A 233 -28.61 2.49 7.14
N VAL A 234 -29.92 2.57 7.42
CA VAL A 234 -30.73 1.51 8.05
C VAL A 234 -30.96 0.39 7.04
#